data_AF-A0A542EBP7-F1
#
_entry.id   AF-A0A542EBP7-F1
#
_cell.length_a   1.000
_cell.length_b   1.000
_cell.length_c   1.000
_cell.angle_alpha   90.00
_cell.angle_beta   90.00
_cell.angle_gamma   90.00
#
_symmetry.space_group_name_H-M   'P 1'
#
loop_
_entity.id
_entity.type
_entity.pdbx_description
1 polymer ?
#
loop_
_entity_poly.entity_id
_entity_poly.type
_entity_poly.pdbx_seq_one_letter_code
_entity_poly.pdbx_strand_id
1 'polypeptide(L)'
;MDLSDLRPPVEDGPWPPITHFPPLVYGPLRGARSWTGLTHASVPGYRPLQLDVHVPEGLASPPVVLWVHGGGWAEGDRRHVPLQWGQQRMFQAILDAGMAVATCDYRLNEEARLPAAVHDVVAAVRYLRRYAAELGVDGDRVGLWGDSAGAHLAAVAGLAGSSPEPDPWVLGEIGVVADGAYASGGPERTDVRAVVWWYGLADLARERQLAAWLWPEVEADARAELARRLSPVTYLRSDSPPLLAMMGDADTVAPVTQAHALAEAAEAVGARCELVISPGSGHVFHGEPLEAFWERAVEFLARELGAVPLVPEESPAPEQFVRRNLRGARFRDVDLSGAVMRAVDVDGLEIDAPWLLEEDGRLVVNGVDVAPLVDTELDRRFPGRALRTAATPEGLGEAWSAVEQAWSRAVARAEAMPDGTIDRSVDGEWTFAQTLRHLAHATDMWLRTGMQRLDDPFHPWGLPDGDPTDGMGDGPTWEQVLEVRADRQAQVRRAIAATTTEELAEERPNPHAPEHRETVLSCFRTIL
;
A
#
# COMPACT_ATOMS: atom_id res chain seq x y z
N MET A 1 24.22 11.20 -36.54
CA MET A 1 23.49 12.10 -35.63
C MET A 1 23.76 11.53 -34.25
N ASP A 2 24.55 12.25 -33.47
CA ASP A 2 24.96 11.81 -32.14
C ASP A 2 23.77 12.02 -31.18
N LEU A 3 23.46 11.04 -30.34
CA LEU A 3 22.36 11.13 -29.37
C LEU A 3 22.55 12.30 -28.37
N SER A 4 23.79 12.78 -28.21
CA SER A 4 24.09 13.99 -27.43
C SER A 4 23.57 15.28 -28.06
N ASP A 5 23.30 15.30 -29.37
CA ASP A 5 22.73 16.44 -30.10
C ASP A 5 21.23 16.64 -29.84
N LEU A 6 20.58 15.70 -29.15
CA LEU A 6 19.14 15.73 -28.80
C LEU A 6 18.86 16.29 -27.41
N ARG A 7 19.87 16.77 -26.68
CA ARG A 7 19.64 17.41 -25.38
C ARG A 7 18.98 18.77 -25.59
N PRO A 8 17.77 19.03 -25.03
CA PRO A 8 17.19 20.35 -25.09
C PRO A 8 18.12 21.35 -24.38
N PRO A 9 18.24 22.59 -24.89
CA PRO A 9 18.99 23.63 -24.22
C PRO A 9 18.37 23.85 -22.83
N VAL A 10 19.16 23.60 -21.79
CA VAL A 10 18.76 23.83 -20.40
C VAL A 10 18.70 25.35 -20.21
N GLU A 11 17.51 25.93 -20.30
CA GLU A 11 17.27 27.27 -19.75
C GLU A 11 17.17 27.14 -18.23
N ASP A 12 18.00 27.92 -17.52
CA ASP A 12 18.02 28.05 -16.06
C ASP A 12 16.70 28.68 -15.54
N GLY A 13 15.64 27.89 -15.49
CA GLY A 13 14.42 28.17 -14.72
C GLY A 13 14.53 27.66 -13.28
N PRO A 14 13.83 28.25 -12.29
CA PRO A 14 14.00 27.93 -10.87
C PRO A 14 13.40 26.58 -10.41
N TRP A 15 13.03 25.69 -11.34
CA TRP A 15 12.44 24.39 -11.01
C TRP A 15 12.95 23.33 -12.00
N PRO A 16 13.43 22.16 -11.54
CA PRO A 16 13.63 21.03 -12.45
C PRO A 16 12.28 20.69 -13.12
N PRO A 17 12.26 20.24 -14.40
CA PRO A 17 11.05 19.71 -15.00
C PRO A 17 10.52 18.59 -14.11
N ILE A 18 9.19 18.48 -13.99
CA ILE A 18 8.52 17.39 -13.25
C ILE A 18 8.85 16.07 -13.96
N THR A 19 10.00 15.47 -13.63
CA THR A 19 10.44 14.19 -14.16
C THR A 19 9.73 13.11 -13.37
N HIS A 20 8.46 12.87 -13.72
CA HIS A 20 7.57 11.91 -13.10
C HIS A 20 7.31 12.22 -11.61
N PHE A 21 6.05 12.09 -11.16
CA PHE A 21 5.84 11.84 -9.74
C PHE A 21 6.80 10.71 -9.34
N PRO A 22 7.49 10.80 -8.17
CA PRO A 22 8.39 9.72 -7.75
C PRO A 22 7.62 8.40 -7.89
N PRO A 23 8.26 7.30 -8.32
CA PRO A 23 7.57 6.02 -8.32
C PRO A 23 7.02 5.84 -6.91
N LEU A 24 5.69 5.92 -6.75
CA LEU A 24 5.05 5.58 -5.51
C LEU A 24 5.48 4.13 -5.26
N VAL A 25 6.27 3.94 -4.21
CA VAL A 25 6.86 2.64 -3.89
C VAL A 25 5.71 1.72 -3.50
N TYR A 26 5.32 0.87 -4.44
CA TYR A 26 4.40 -0.23 -4.18
C TYR A 26 5.16 -1.32 -3.42
N GLY A 27 5.07 -1.27 -2.10
CA GLY A 27 5.23 -2.48 -1.31
C GLY A 27 3.99 -3.37 -1.46
N PRO A 28 4.11 -4.70 -1.28
CA PRO A 28 2.94 -5.54 -1.07
C PRO A 28 2.12 -5.00 0.12
N LEU A 29 0.79 -4.99 0.00
CA LEU A 29 -0.08 -4.74 1.15
C LEU A 29 0.00 -5.93 2.10
N ARG A 30 0.00 -5.67 3.41
CA ARG A 30 0.17 -6.72 4.42
C ARG A 30 -0.98 -7.72 4.33
N GLY A 31 -0.64 -9.00 4.25
CA GLY A 31 -1.63 -10.08 4.19
C GLY A 31 -2.49 -10.05 2.92
N ALA A 32 -1.94 -9.60 1.78
CA ALA A 32 -2.66 -9.56 0.51
C ALA A 32 -1.87 -10.18 -0.65
N ARG A 33 -2.55 -11.03 -1.42
CA ARG A 33 -2.08 -11.47 -2.73
C ARG A 33 -2.25 -10.33 -3.72
N SER A 34 -1.15 -9.90 -4.33
CA SER A 34 -1.10 -8.71 -5.18
C SER A 34 -0.68 -9.06 -6.60
N TRP A 35 -1.41 -8.54 -7.59
CA TRP A 35 -1.06 -8.59 -9.00
C TRP A 35 -0.94 -7.17 -9.52
N THR A 36 0.22 -6.81 -10.07
CA THR A 36 0.43 -5.47 -10.64
C THR A 36 0.63 -5.54 -12.16
N GLY A 37 0.18 -4.51 -12.87
CA GLY A 37 0.37 -4.36 -14.31
C GLY A 37 -0.49 -5.30 -15.17
N LEU A 38 -1.59 -5.84 -14.63
CA LEU A 38 -2.52 -6.68 -15.38
C LEU A 38 -3.17 -5.87 -16.50
N THR A 39 -3.07 -6.33 -17.74
CA THR A 39 -3.67 -5.62 -18.88
C THR A 39 -5.17 -5.90 -18.93
N HIS A 40 -5.99 -4.90 -18.64
CA HIS A 40 -7.45 -5.05 -18.65
C HIS A 40 -8.10 -4.70 -19.99
N ALA A 41 -7.44 -3.85 -20.79
CA ALA A 41 -7.88 -3.50 -22.13
C ALA A 41 -6.70 -3.18 -23.05
N SER A 42 -6.84 -3.52 -24.33
CA SER A 42 -5.89 -3.17 -25.40
C SER A 42 -6.64 -2.55 -26.57
N VAL A 43 -6.47 -1.25 -26.78
CA VAL A 43 -7.06 -0.51 -27.89
C VAL A 43 -6.01 -0.35 -29.00
N PRO A 44 -6.29 -0.75 -30.25
CA PRO A 44 -5.34 -0.55 -31.34
C PRO A 44 -4.87 0.91 -31.45
N GLY A 45 -3.55 1.11 -31.49
CA GLY A 45 -2.93 2.43 -31.58
C GLY A 45 -2.63 3.11 -30.24
N TYR A 46 -3.04 2.51 -29.12
CA TYR A 46 -2.78 3.01 -27.77
C TYR A 46 -1.88 2.04 -26.98
N ARG A 47 -1.28 2.55 -25.90
CA ARG A 47 -0.64 1.69 -24.89
C ARG A 47 -1.68 0.75 -24.27
N PRO A 48 -1.29 -0.46 -23.82
CA PRO A 48 -2.16 -1.29 -22.99
C PRO A 48 -2.60 -0.53 -21.74
N LEU A 49 -3.86 -0.71 -21.37
CA LEU A 49 -4.41 -0.16 -20.13
C LEU A 49 -4.30 -1.22 -19.04
N GLN A 50 -3.64 -0.84 -17.95
CA GLN A 50 -3.30 -1.75 -16.88
C GLN A 50 -4.18 -1.54 -15.64
N LEU A 51 -4.28 -2.55 -14.81
CA LEU A 51 -4.83 -2.46 -13.46
C LEU A 51 -3.94 -3.23 -12.48
N ASP A 52 -4.00 -2.83 -11.22
CA ASP A 52 -3.42 -3.57 -10.10
C ASP A 52 -4.56 -4.12 -9.24
N VAL A 53 -4.39 -5.30 -8.64
CA VAL A 53 -5.38 -5.94 -7.77
C VAL A 53 -4.69 -6.46 -6.52
N HIS A 54 -5.24 -6.13 -5.36
CA HIS A 54 -4.80 -6.59 -4.05
C HIS A 54 -5.96 -7.31 -3.36
N VAL A 55 -5.78 -8.59 -3.07
CA VAL A 55 -6.81 -9.46 -2.51
C VAL A 55 -6.39 -9.92 -1.13
N PRO A 56 -7.20 -9.67 -0.08
CA PRO A 56 -6.86 -10.09 1.27
C PRO A 56 -6.71 -11.61 1.35
N GLU A 57 -5.67 -12.07 2.04
CA GLU A 57 -5.47 -13.47 2.37
C GLU A 57 -6.50 -13.94 3.40
N GLY A 58 -6.73 -15.26 3.47
CA GLY A 58 -7.72 -15.83 4.40
C GLY A 58 -9.18 -15.68 3.95
N LEU A 59 -9.48 -14.91 2.90
CA LEU A 59 -10.80 -14.83 2.28
C LEU A 59 -10.85 -15.53 0.93
N ALA A 60 -11.85 -16.39 0.74
CA ALA A 60 -11.98 -17.19 -0.48
C ALA A 60 -12.48 -16.39 -1.69
N SER A 61 -13.39 -15.42 -1.48
CA SER A 61 -13.97 -14.58 -2.53
C SER A 61 -14.53 -13.28 -1.91
N PRO A 62 -13.65 -12.35 -1.49
CA PRO A 62 -14.06 -11.04 -0.99
C PRO A 62 -14.66 -10.17 -2.12
N PRO A 63 -15.59 -9.26 -1.81
CA PRO A 63 -16.02 -8.23 -2.76
C PRO A 63 -14.83 -7.34 -3.16
N VAL A 64 -14.92 -6.64 -4.28
CA VAL A 64 -13.81 -5.81 -4.81
C VAL A 64 -14.23 -4.35 -4.97
N VAL A 65 -13.35 -3.45 -4.54
CA VAL A 65 -13.46 -2.01 -4.74
C VAL A 65 -12.51 -1.60 -5.86
N LEU A 66 -13.03 -1.02 -6.94
CA LEU A 66 -12.21 -0.41 -7.99
C LEU A 66 -12.01 1.08 -7.68
N TRP A 67 -10.77 1.43 -7.35
CA TRP A 67 -10.26 2.78 -7.21
C TRP A 67 -9.99 3.40 -8.59
N VAL A 68 -10.57 4.58 -8.82
CA VAL A 68 -10.42 5.37 -10.05
C VAL A 68 -9.81 6.72 -9.70
N HIS A 69 -8.59 6.96 -10.16
CA HIS A 69 -7.81 8.13 -9.78
C HIS A 69 -8.37 9.45 -10.36
N GLY A 70 -8.13 10.54 -9.65
CA GLY A 70 -8.28 11.92 -10.10
C GLY A 70 -7.18 12.38 -11.06
N GLY A 71 -7.01 13.68 -11.22
CA GLY A 71 -6.04 14.26 -12.18
C GLY A 71 -6.69 14.92 -13.40
N GLY A 72 -7.91 15.45 -13.24
CA GLY A 72 -8.55 16.31 -14.25
C GLY A 72 -8.69 15.68 -15.65
N TRP A 73 -8.78 14.35 -15.74
CA TRP A 73 -8.70 13.57 -16.98
C TRP A 73 -7.42 13.81 -17.80
N ALA A 74 -6.43 14.56 -17.31
CA ALA A 74 -5.25 15.01 -18.05
C ALA A 74 -3.95 14.40 -17.53
N GLU A 75 -3.96 13.86 -16.32
CA GLU A 75 -2.79 13.28 -15.66
C GLU A 75 -3.18 12.07 -14.80
N GLY A 76 -2.16 11.37 -14.32
CA GLY A 76 -2.29 10.18 -13.49
C GLY A 76 -2.24 8.88 -14.27
N ASP A 77 -2.17 7.80 -13.51
CA ASP A 77 -2.31 6.41 -13.96
C ASP A 77 -2.88 5.60 -12.77
N ARG A 78 -3.06 4.28 -12.92
CA ARG A 78 -3.61 3.42 -11.84
C ARG A 78 -2.90 3.56 -10.49
N ARG A 79 -1.67 4.08 -10.48
CA ARG A 79 -0.89 4.27 -9.28
C ARG A 79 -1.16 5.59 -8.56
N HIS A 80 -1.89 6.48 -9.21
CA HIS A 80 -2.11 7.83 -8.74
C HIS A 80 -3.13 7.86 -7.60
N VAL A 81 -2.65 8.29 -6.44
CA VAL A 81 -3.42 8.75 -5.29
C VAL A 81 -2.76 10.06 -4.85
N PRO A 82 -3.52 11.11 -4.43
CA PRO A 82 -2.92 12.37 -4.00
C PRO A 82 -1.80 12.15 -2.96
N LEU A 83 -0.63 12.76 -3.14
CA LEU A 83 0.58 12.45 -2.36
C LEU A 83 0.41 12.60 -0.83
N GLN A 84 -0.47 13.52 -0.41
CA GLN A 84 -0.78 13.73 1.01
C GLN A 84 -1.71 12.67 1.60
N TRP A 85 -2.21 11.74 0.80
CA TRP A 85 -3.03 10.63 1.23
C TRP A 85 -2.13 9.42 1.44
N GLY A 86 -2.21 8.82 2.63
CA GLY A 86 -1.49 7.59 2.93
C GLY A 86 -2.09 6.40 2.18
N GLN A 87 -1.80 6.28 0.87
CA GLN A 87 -2.35 5.25 -0.02
C GLN A 87 -2.29 3.85 0.61
N GLN A 88 -1.14 3.46 1.15
CA GLN A 88 -0.95 2.16 1.80
C GLN A 88 -1.93 1.95 2.96
N ARG A 89 -2.16 2.96 3.81
CA ARG A 89 -3.13 2.88 4.92
C ARG A 89 -4.56 2.80 4.43
N MET A 90 -4.89 3.59 3.43
CA MET A 90 -6.22 3.60 2.83
C MET A 90 -6.55 2.25 2.19
N PHE A 91 -5.61 1.68 1.43
CA PHE A 91 -5.80 0.37 0.80
C PHE A 91 -5.77 -0.76 1.83
N GLN A 92 -4.93 -0.67 2.87
CA GLN A 92 -4.95 -1.62 3.99
C GLN A 92 -6.31 -1.59 4.70
N ALA A 93 -6.90 -0.43 4.94
CA ALA A 93 -8.23 -0.33 5.55
C ALA A 93 -9.32 -1.01 4.71
N ILE A 94 -9.22 -0.98 3.37
CA ILE A 94 -10.13 -1.73 2.49
C ILE A 94 -9.94 -3.25 2.66
N LEU A 95 -8.70 -3.71 2.73
CA LEU A 95 -8.35 -5.13 2.95
C LEU A 95 -8.84 -5.63 4.31
N ASP A 96 -8.57 -4.86 5.37
CA ASP A 96 -8.97 -5.18 6.75
C ASP A 96 -10.51 -5.21 6.89
N ALA A 97 -11.21 -4.38 6.12
CA ALA A 97 -12.67 -4.43 5.99
C ALA A 97 -13.18 -5.65 5.18
N GLY A 98 -12.29 -6.55 4.77
CA GLY A 98 -12.61 -7.81 4.10
C GLY A 98 -12.94 -7.64 2.61
N MET A 99 -12.38 -6.62 1.98
CA MET A 99 -12.61 -6.29 0.57
C MET A 99 -11.28 -6.30 -0.19
N ALA A 100 -11.28 -6.78 -1.43
CA ALA A 100 -10.16 -6.55 -2.34
C ALA A 100 -10.17 -5.10 -2.85
N VAL A 101 -9.00 -4.55 -3.16
CA VAL A 101 -8.88 -3.26 -3.85
C VAL A 101 -8.20 -3.45 -5.19
N ALA A 102 -8.77 -2.87 -6.23
CA ALA A 102 -8.18 -2.79 -7.56
C ALA A 102 -8.01 -1.33 -7.96
N THR A 103 -7.01 -1.01 -8.77
CA THR A 103 -6.79 0.33 -9.35
C THR A 103 -6.68 0.20 -10.86
N CYS A 104 -7.16 1.16 -11.66
CA CYS A 104 -7.08 1.06 -13.12
C CYS A 104 -6.53 2.30 -13.80
N ASP A 105 -5.84 2.08 -14.92
CA ASP A 105 -5.54 3.12 -15.90
C ASP A 105 -6.83 3.47 -16.66
N TYR A 106 -6.94 4.73 -17.09
CA TYR A 106 -7.83 5.14 -18.17
C TYR A 106 -7.07 6.04 -19.14
N ARG A 107 -7.52 6.11 -20.40
CA ARG A 107 -6.94 7.03 -21.37
C ARG A 107 -7.24 8.47 -20.98
N LEU A 108 -6.20 9.29 -21.00
CA LEU A 108 -6.31 10.71 -20.66
C LEU A 108 -6.99 11.45 -21.81
N ASN A 109 -7.65 12.57 -21.51
CA ASN A 109 -8.49 13.30 -22.46
C ASN A 109 -7.69 13.76 -23.70
N GLU A 110 -6.38 14.01 -23.58
CA GLU A 110 -5.48 14.33 -24.71
C GLU A 110 -5.03 13.11 -25.53
N GLU A 111 -5.10 11.90 -24.98
CA GLU A 111 -4.92 10.65 -25.72
C GLU A 111 -6.20 10.30 -26.48
N ALA A 112 -7.33 10.34 -25.79
CA ALA A 112 -8.65 10.07 -26.35
C ALA A 112 -9.73 10.87 -25.57
N ARG A 113 -10.52 11.67 -26.30
CA ARG A 113 -11.56 12.51 -25.70
C ARG A 113 -12.62 11.65 -24.99
N LEU A 114 -13.22 12.18 -23.93
CA LEU A 114 -14.41 11.56 -23.32
C LEU A 114 -15.47 11.25 -24.41
N PRO A 115 -16.13 10.07 -24.38
CA PRO A 115 -16.24 9.12 -23.25
C PRO A 115 -15.15 8.03 -23.16
N ALA A 116 -14.02 8.13 -23.86
CA ALA A 116 -12.99 7.07 -23.86
C ALA A 116 -12.56 6.61 -22.46
N ALA A 117 -12.32 7.53 -21.52
CA ALA A 117 -11.98 7.18 -20.14
C ALA A 117 -13.10 6.43 -19.39
N VAL A 118 -14.38 6.70 -19.71
CA VAL A 118 -15.51 5.94 -19.15
C VAL A 118 -15.48 4.51 -19.68
N HIS A 119 -15.21 4.34 -20.98
CA HIS A 119 -15.09 3.01 -21.60
C HIS A 119 -14.00 2.18 -20.94
N ASP A 120 -12.90 2.81 -20.56
CA ASP A 120 -11.75 2.16 -19.94
C ASP A 120 -12.06 1.71 -18.51
N VAL A 121 -12.72 2.55 -17.70
CA VAL A 121 -13.20 2.16 -16.35
C VAL A 121 -14.21 1.02 -16.43
N VAL A 122 -15.13 1.07 -17.40
CA VAL A 122 -16.08 -0.02 -17.65
C VAL A 122 -15.36 -1.30 -18.06
N ALA A 123 -14.29 -1.21 -18.86
CA ALA A 123 -13.47 -2.35 -19.24
C ALA A 123 -12.77 -2.98 -18.02
N ALA A 124 -12.32 -2.17 -17.05
CA ALA A 124 -11.77 -2.68 -15.79
C ALA A 124 -12.83 -3.43 -14.95
N VAL A 125 -14.07 -2.94 -14.89
CA VAL A 125 -15.19 -3.66 -14.23
C VAL A 125 -15.46 -5.00 -14.90
N ARG A 126 -15.48 -5.04 -16.24
CA ARG A 126 -15.61 -6.28 -17.02
C ARG A 126 -14.47 -7.25 -16.69
N TYR A 127 -13.23 -6.77 -16.67
CA TYR A 127 -12.06 -7.58 -16.33
C TYR A 127 -12.15 -8.24 -14.95
N LEU A 128 -12.49 -7.46 -13.91
CA LEU A 128 -12.63 -7.97 -12.55
C LEU A 128 -13.73 -9.04 -12.46
N ARG A 129 -14.82 -8.89 -13.22
CA ARG A 129 -15.90 -9.88 -13.31
C ARG A 129 -15.45 -11.14 -14.05
N ARG A 130 -14.80 -10.97 -15.19
CA ARG A 130 -14.37 -12.05 -16.08
C ARG A 130 -13.36 -12.98 -15.43
N TYR A 131 -12.41 -12.41 -14.68
CA TYR A 131 -11.32 -13.14 -14.02
C TYR A 131 -11.51 -13.26 -12.51
N ALA A 132 -12.74 -13.11 -12.02
CA ALA A 132 -13.03 -13.14 -10.59
C ALA A 132 -12.52 -14.42 -9.91
N ALA A 133 -12.67 -15.57 -10.58
CA ALA A 133 -12.23 -16.86 -10.05
C ALA A 133 -10.70 -16.98 -9.97
N GLU A 134 -10.00 -16.50 -10.99
CA GLU A 134 -8.54 -16.51 -11.09
C GLU A 134 -7.89 -15.53 -10.11
N LEU A 135 -8.50 -14.35 -9.94
CA LEU A 135 -8.07 -13.36 -8.95
C LEU A 135 -8.48 -13.75 -7.52
N GLY A 136 -9.46 -14.63 -7.36
CA GLY A 136 -10.02 -15.02 -6.08
C GLY A 136 -10.84 -13.92 -5.42
N VAL A 137 -11.61 -13.16 -6.20
CA VAL A 137 -12.54 -12.12 -5.76
C VAL A 137 -13.98 -12.47 -6.11
N ASP A 138 -14.95 -11.70 -5.59
CA ASP A 138 -16.35 -11.82 -5.96
C ASP A 138 -16.72 -10.76 -7.00
N GLY A 139 -16.73 -11.17 -8.27
CA GLY A 139 -17.09 -10.30 -9.39
C GLY A 139 -18.55 -9.83 -9.37
N ASP A 140 -19.45 -10.43 -8.59
CA ASP A 140 -20.83 -9.95 -8.46
C ASP A 140 -20.99 -8.86 -7.38
N ARG A 141 -19.93 -8.59 -6.61
CA ARG A 141 -19.89 -7.59 -5.56
C ARG A 141 -18.76 -6.59 -5.82
N VAL A 142 -18.94 -5.79 -6.87
CA VAL A 142 -18.03 -4.71 -7.25
C VAL A 142 -18.56 -3.37 -6.73
N GLY A 143 -17.73 -2.61 -6.03
CA GLY A 143 -17.95 -1.20 -5.71
C GLY A 143 -16.98 -0.31 -6.47
N LEU A 144 -17.39 0.92 -6.78
CA LEU A 144 -16.50 1.91 -7.40
C LEU A 144 -16.19 3.02 -6.41
N TRP A 145 -14.95 3.47 -6.41
CA TRP A 145 -14.52 4.63 -5.62
C TRP A 145 -13.61 5.48 -6.47
N GLY A 146 -13.92 6.75 -6.64
CA GLY A 146 -12.97 7.66 -7.27
C GLY A 146 -12.95 9.04 -6.63
N ASP A 147 -11.91 9.79 -6.97
CA ASP A 147 -11.71 11.17 -6.55
C ASP A 147 -11.65 12.14 -7.74
N SER A 148 -12.18 13.35 -7.59
CA SER A 148 -12.18 14.39 -8.63
C SER A 148 -12.70 13.87 -10.00
N ALA A 149 -11.87 13.91 -11.04
CA ALA A 149 -12.16 13.32 -12.35
C ALA A 149 -12.48 11.82 -12.28
N GLY A 150 -11.79 11.06 -11.42
CA GLY A 150 -12.07 9.64 -11.18
C GLY A 150 -13.42 9.41 -10.50
N ALA A 151 -13.85 10.31 -9.60
CA ALA A 151 -15.19 10.25 -9.00
C ALA A 151 -16.28 10.42 -10.07
N HIS A 152 -16.07 11.35 -11.00
CA HIS A 152 -16.94 11.52 -12.16
C HIS A 152 -17.00 10.24 -13.01
N LEU A 153 -15.85 9.67 -13.38
CA LEU A 153 -15.78 8.43 -14.17
C LEU A 153 -16.44 7.25 -13.47
N ALA A 154 -16.15 7.05 -12.18
CA ALA A 154 -16.74 6.02 -11.34
C ALA A 154 -18.27 6.15 -11.27
N ALA A 155 -18.79 7.37 -11.08
CA ALA A 155 -20.23 7.58 -11.01
C ALA A 155 -20.92 7.42 -12.36
N VAL A 156 -20.33 7.89 -13.48
CA VAL A 156 -20.91 7.63 -14.81
C VAL A 156 -20.91 6.13 -15.10
N ALA A 157 -19.78 5.45 -14.93
CA ALA A 157 -19.67 4.00 -15.18
C ALA A 157 -20.66 3.20 -14.30
N GLY A 158 -20.71 3.50 -13.00
CA GLY A 158 -21.56 2.77 -12.06
C GLY A 158 -23.05 3.02 -12.26
N LEU A 159 -23.47 4.28 -12.48
CA LEU A 159 -24.89 4.62 -12.64
C LEU A 159 -25.43 4.25 -14.02
N ALA A 160 -24.69 4.57 -15.10
CA ALA A 160 -25.11 4.20 -16.45
C ALA A 160 -25.01 2.68 -16.68
N GLY A 161 -23.98 2.03 -16.12
CA GLY A 161 -23.79 0.57 -16.20
C GLY A 161 -24.84 -0.24 -15.45
N SER A 162 -25.46 0.35 -14.42
CA SER A 162 -26.56 -0.24 -13.66
C SER A 162 -27.96 0.11 -14.21
N SER A 163 -28.03 0.82 -15.35
CA SER A 163 -29.30 1.10 -16.03
C SER A 163 -29.91 -0.20 -16.60
N PRO A 164 -31.25 -0.38 -16.57
CA PRO A 164 -31.91 -1.48 -17.27
C PRO A 164 -31.65 -1.48 -18.78
N GLU A 165 -31.42 -0.29 -19.35
CA GLU A 165 -31.04 -0.07 -20.75
C GLU A 165 -29.72 0.72 -20.76
N PRO A 166 -28.56 0.04 -20.64
CA PRO A 166 -27.26 0.71 -20.64
C PRO A 166 -26.95 1.30 -22.03
N ASP A 167 -26.57 2.58 -22.08
CA ASP A 167 -26.21 3.27 -23.34
C ASP A 167 -24.83 2.80 -23.84
N PRO A 168 -24.74 2.06 -24.96
CA PRO A 168 -23.47 1.52 -25.46
C PRO A 168 -22.47 2.61 -25.85
N TRP A 169 -22.93 3.80 -26.21
CA TRP A 169 -22.04 4.91 -26.53
C TRP A 169 -21.34 5.45 -25.28
N VAL A 170 -22.01 5.42 -24.12
CA VAL A 170 -21.46 5.88 -22.84
C VAL A 170 -20.52 4.85 -22.27
N LEU A 171 -20.90 3.57 -22.29
CA LEU A 171 -20.18 2.49 -21.64
C LEU A 171 -19.09 1.86 -22.50
N GLY A 172 -19.21 2.02 -23.82
CA GLY A 172 -18.28 1.47 -24.80
C GLY A 172 -18.30 -0.06 -24.87
N GLU A 173 -17.63 -0.56 -25.89
CA GLU A 173 -17.48 -1.99 -26.18
C GLU A 173 -16.05 -2.49 -25.94
N ILE A 174 -15.20 -1.64 -25.34
CA ILE A 174 -13.83 -2.01 -24.99
C ILE A 174 -13.86 -3.01 -23.84
N GLY A 175 -13.03 -4.06 -23.89
CA GLY A 175 -13.01 -5.04 -22.81
C GLY A 175 -11.79 -5.96 -22.80
N VAL A 176 -12.02 -7.11 -22.19
CA VAL A 176 -11.00 -8.04 -21.68
C VAL A 176 -10.21 -8.70 -22.78
N VAL A 177 -8.89 -8.46 -22.84
CA VAL A 177 -7.98 -9.14 -23.78
C VAL A 177 -8.03 -10.65 -23.57
N ALA A 178 -8.69 -11.38 -24.48
CA ALA A 178 -8.74 -12.83 -24.47
C ALA A 178 -7.75 -13.39 -25.52
N ASP A 179 -6.85 -14.27 -25.08
CA ASP A 179 -6.01 -15.14 -25.94
C ASP A 179 -5.35 -14.44 -27.15
N GLY A 180 -4.76 -13.26 -26.94
CA GLY A 180 -4.01 -12.55 -27.96
C GLY A 180 -4.86 -11.90 -29.07
N ALA A 181 -6.18 -11.86 -28.93
CA ALA A 181 -7.07 -11.09 -29.79
C ALA A 181 -7.42 -9.74 -29.16
N TYR A 182 -7.52 -8.70 -29.99
CA TYR A 182 -8.16 -7.43 -29.62
C TYR A 182 -9.62 -7.72 -29.29
N ALA A 183 -9.92 -7.95 -28.03
CA ALA A 183 -11.24 -8.38 -27.63
C ALA A 183 -12.16 -7.17 -27.51
N SER A 184 -13.27 -7.22 -28.25
CA SER A 184 -14.47 -6.49 -27.86
C SER A 184 -14.94 -7.05 -26.51
N GLY A 185 -15.17 -6.18 -25.54
CA GLY A 185 -15.86 -6.53 -24.30
C GLY A 185 -17.16 -7.23 -24.64
N GLY A 186 -17.30 -8.47 -24.18
CA GLY A 186 -18.53 -9.23 -24.36
C GLY A 186 -19.71 -8.55 -23.64
N PRO A 187 -20.90 -9.15 -23.68
CA PRO A 187 -22.11 -8.66 -22.99
C PRO A 187 -22.02 -8.82 -21.46
N GLU A 188 -20.83 -8.65 -20.90
CA GLU A 188 -20.60 -8.72 -19.47
C GLU A 188 -21.32 -7.57 -18.80
N ARG A 189 -21.96 -7.94 -17.70
CA ARG A 189 -22.65 -7.04 -16.80
C ARG A 189 -21.70 -5.95 -16.31
N THR A 190 -22.19 -4.71 -16.31
CA THR A 190 -21.44 -3.53 -15.86
C THR A 190 -22.11 -2.86 -14.65
N ASP A 191 -23.15 -3.49 -14.10
CA ASP A 191 -23.76 -3.06 -12.85
C ASP A 191 -22.74 -3.15 -11.70
N VAL A 192 -22.89 -2.25 -10.74
CA VAL A 192 -22.08 -2.23 -9.51
C VAL A 192 -22.99 -2.14 -8.31
N ARG A 193 -22.49 -2.50 -7.13
CA ARG A 193 -23.27 -2.53 -5.89
C ARG A 193 -23.29 -1.19 -5.16
N ALA A 194 -22.25 -0.37 -5.31
CA ALA A 194 -22.12 0.89 -4.61
C ALA A 194 -21.11 1.82 -5.31
N VAL A 195 -21.25 3.13 -5.10
CA VAL A 195 -20.35 4.16 -5.63
C VAL A 195 -19.94 5.13 -4.52
N VAL A 196 -18.63 5.33 -4.31
CA VAL A 196 -18.08 6.42 -3.51
C VAL A 196 -17.58 7.50 -4.45
N TRP A 197 -18.13 8.71 -4.28
CA TRP A 197 -17.88 9.87 -5.12
C TRP A 197 -17.23 10.96 -4.28
N TRP A 198 -15.92 11.19 -4.49
CA TRP A 198 -15.18 12.21 -3.75
C TRP A 198 -14.92 13.44 -4.61
N TYR A 199 -15.56 14.55 -4.24
CA TYR A 199 -15.39 15.90 -4.79
C TYR A 199 -15.32 15.97 -6.33
N GLY A 200 -16.09 15.13 -7.02
CA GLY A 200 -16.13 15.08 -8.47
C GLY A 200 -17.01 16.15 -9.11
N LEU A 201 -17.32 15.95 -10.40
CA LEU A 201 -18.38 16.67 -11.10
C LEU A 201 -19.57 15.75 -11.33
N ALA A 202 -20.75 16.18 -10.91
CA ALA A 202 -21.99 15.42 -11.02
C ALA A 202 -22.87 15.91 -12.18
N ASP A 203 -22.75 17.19 -12.54
CA ASP A 203 -23.45 17.86 -13.63
C ASP A 203 -22.43 18.68 -14.45
N LEU A 204 -21.83 18.03 -15.46
CA LEU A 204 -20.92 18.66 -16.41
C LEU A 204 -21.61 19.72 -17.26
N ALA A 205 -22.94 19.67 -17.42
CA ALA A 205 -23.67 20.66 -18.22
C ALA A 205 -23.67 22.06 -17.55
N ARG A 206 -23.39 22.12 -16.24
CA ARG A 206 -23.15 23.39 -15.51
C ARG A 206 -21.76 23.97 -15.75
N GLU A 207 -20.80 23.15 -16.17
CA GLU A 207 -19.39 23.51 -16.31
C GLU A 207 -19.00 23.82 -17.77
N ARG A 208 -19.58 24.88 -18.34
CA ARG A 208 -19.45 25.21 -19.78
C ARG A 208 -18.00 25.40 -20.26
N GLN A 209 -17.15 26.00 -19.44
CA GLN A 209 -15.73 26.21 -19.79
C GLN A 209 -14.96 24.89 -19.80
N LEU A 210 -15.22 24.02 -18.82
CA LEU A 210 -14.64 22.68 -18.79
C LEU A 210 -15.14 21.83 -19.96
N ALA A 211 -16.44 21.85 -20.27
CA ALA A 211 -16.99 21.15 -21.43
C ALA A 211 -16.35 21.62 -22.75
N ALA A 212 -15.96 22.90 -22.83
CA ALA A 212 -15.22 23.42 -23.97
C ALA A 212 -13.79 22.90 -24.05
N TRP A 213 -13.12 22.69 -22.91
CA TRP A 213 -11.80 22.07 -22.87
C TRP A 213 -11.86 20.55 -23.15
N LEU A 214 -12.88 19.86 -22.66
CA LEU A 214 -13.10 18.43 -22.91
C LEU A 214 -13.33 18.13 -24.39
N TRP A 215 -14.03 19.02 -25.11
CA TRP A 215 -14.37 18.85 -26.53
C TRP A 215 -14.18 20.14 -27.34
N PRO A 216 -12.94 20.59 -27.57
CA PRO A 216 -12.67 21.91 -28.17
C PRO A 216 -13.17 22.04 -29.61
N GLU A 217 -13.25 20.92 -30.33
CA GLU A 217 -13.65 20.84 -31.73
C GLU A 217 -15.16 20.58 -31.93
N VAL A 218 -15.93 20.45 -30.85
CA VAL A 218 -17.36 20.16 -30.91
C VAL A 218 -18.16 21.46 -30.77
N GLU A 219 -19.19 21.62 -31.61
CA GLU A 219 -20.09 22.78 -31.54
C GLU A 219 -20.82 22.88 -30.20
N ALA A 220 -21.21 24.10 -29.79
CA ALA A 220 -21.70 24.38 -28.45
C ALA A 220 -22.92 23.53 -28.02
N ASP A 221 -23.91 23.37 -28.91
CA ASP A 221 -25.12 22.58 -28.61
C ASP A 221 -24.81 21.07 -28.50
N ALA A 222 -23.93 20.57 -29.37
CA ALA A 222 -23.46 19.20 -29.29
C ALA A 222 -22.61 18.96 -28.03
N ARG A 223 -21.79 19.92 -27.62
CA ARG A 223 -21.07 19.88 -26.33
C ARG A 223 -22.01 19.84 -25.13
N ALA A 224 -23.07 20.62 -25.14
CA ALA A 224 -24.06 20.61 -24.06
C ALA A 224 -24.73 19.24 -23.95
N GLU A 225 -25.03 18.60 -25.08
CA GLU A 225 -25.57 17.24 -25.10
C GLU A 225 -24.56 16.20 -24.62
N LEU A 226 -23.30 16.29 -25.05
CA LEU A 226 -22.23 15.41 -24.53
C LEU A 226 -22.04 15.58 -23.02
N ALA A 227 -22.01 16.82 -22.52
CA ALA A 227 -21.89 17.12 -21.10
C ALA A 227 -23.06 16.52 -20.31
N ARG A 228 -24.30 16.66 -20.82
CA ARG A 228 -25.49 16.05 -20.21
C ARG A 228 -25.41 14.51 -20.20
N ARG A 229 -25.04 13.89 -21.31
CA ARG A 229 -24.84 12.43 -21.43
C ARG A 229 -23.67 11.91 -20.61
N LEU A 230 -22.78 12.77 -20.12
CA LEU A 230 -21.68 12.37 -19.25
C LEU A 230 -21.81 12.98 -17.86
N SER A 231 -23.00 13.44 -17.48
CA SER A 231 -23.27 13.90 -16.12
C SER A 231 -23.87 12.75 -15.30
N PRO A 232 -23.24 12.32 -14.19
CA PRO A 232 -23.81 11.33 -13.28
C PRO A 232 -25.29 11.53 -12.93
N VAL A 233 -25.73 12.78 -12.73
CA VAL A 233 -27.13 13.09 -12.41
C VAL A 233 -28.13 12.60 -13.45
N THR A 234 -27.71 12.40 -14.71
CA THR A 234 -28.56 11.91 -15.80
C THR A 234 -29.00 10.46 -15.60
N TYR A 235 -28.27 9.68 -14.81
CA TYR A 235 -28.45 8.22 -14.69
C TYR A 235 -29.08 7.79 -13.35
N LEU A 236 -29.37 8.73 -12.46
CA LEU A 236 -30.01 8.44 -11.19
C LEU A 236 -31.46 7.96 -11.38
N ARG A 237 -31.81 6.88 -10.69
CA ARG A 237 -33.17 6.36 -10.56
C ARG A 237 -33.35 5.78 -9.16
N SER A 238 -34.58 5.46 -8.78
CA SER A 238 -34.90 4.86 -7.47
C SER A 238 -34.13 3.57 -7.16
N ASP A 239 -33.75 2.81 -8.19
CA ASP A 239 -33.01 1.55 -8.13
C ASP A 239 -31.54 1.70 -8.59
N SER A 240 -30.99 2.92 -8.58
CA SER A 240 -29.54 3.13 -8.72
C SER A 240 -28.76 2.48 -7.57
N PRO A 241 -27.50 2.08 -7.80
CA PRO A 241 -26.61 1.68 -6.71
C PRO A 241 -26.49 2.84 -5.71
N PRO A 242 -26.40 2.56 -4.40
CA PRO A 242 -26.21 3.58 -3.38
C PRO A 242 -24.95 4.39 -3.62
N LEU A 243 -25.02 5.68 -3.30
CA LEU A 243 -23.91 6.60 -3.43
C LEU A 243 -23.53 7.18 -2.07
N LEU A 244 -22.23 7.29 -1.82
CA LEU A 244 -21.66 8.18 -0.81
C LEU A 244 -20.95 9.32 -1.53
N ALA A 245 -21.47 10.54 -1.39
CA ALA A 245 -20.89 11.75 -1.94
C ALA A 245 -20.18 12.54 -0.83
N MET A 246 -18.90 12.86 -1.01
CA MET A 246 -18.13 13.65 -0.04
C MET A 246 -17.46 14.84 -0.73
N MET A 247 -17.59 16.04 -0.18
CA MET A 247 -17.10 17.27 -0.80
C MET A 247 -16.74 18.31 0.27
N GLY A 248 -15.68 19.08 0.07
CA GLY A 248 -15.37 20.25 0.89
C GLY A 248 -16.17 21.49 0.45
N ASP A 249 -16.68 22.30 1.37
CA ASP A 249 -17.43 23.52 1.00
C ASP A 249 -16.54 24.69 0.55
N ALA A 250 -15.22 24.59 0.77
CA ALA A 250 -14.21 25.55 0.34
C ALA A 250 -13.40 25.05 -0.87
N ASP A 251 -13.89 24.03 -1.58
CA ASP A 251 -13.28 23.52 -2.81
C ASP A 251 -13.30 24.58 -3.93
N THR A 252 -12.11 25.00 -4.37
CA THR A 252 -11.93 26.01 -5.42
C THR A 252 -11.75 25.42 -6.82
N VAL A 253 -11.71 24.08 -6.93
CA VAL A 253 -11.55 23.35 -8.20
C VAL A 253 -12.90 22.85 -8.69
N ALA A 254 -13.62 22.10 -7.84
CA ALA A 254 -14.97 21.61 -8.10
C ALA A 254 -15.95 22.34 -7.18
N PRO A 255 -16.90 23.14 -7.69
CA PRO A 255 -17.82 23.87 -6.84
C PRO A 255 -18.69 22.91 -5.99
N VAL A 256 -18.90 23.23 -4.71
CA VAL A 256 -19.77 22.45 -3.79
C VAL A 256 -21.18 22.23 -4.34
N THR A 257 -21.65 23.10 -5.24
CA THR A 257 -22.92 22.95 -5.96
C THR A 257 -23.02 21.66 -6.76
N GLN A 258 -21.91 21.03 -7.13
CA GLN A 258 -21.88 19.72 -7.79
C GLN A 258 -22.37 18.61 -6.85
N ALA A 259 -21.94 18.63 -5.59
CA ALA A 259 -22.37 17.67 -4.59
C ALA A 259 -23.86 17.87 -4.23
N HIS A 260 -24.31 19.12 -4.12
CA HIS A 260 -25.73 19.44 -3.95
C HIS A 260 -26.57 18.99 -5.14
N ALA A 261 -26.12 19.21 -6.37
CA ALA A 261 -26.82 18.76 -7.58
C ALA A 261 -27.03 17.24 -7.58
N LEU A 262 -26.01 16.48 -7.15
CA LEU A 262 -26.09 15.03 -7.06
C LEU A 262 -27.12 14.58 -6.02
N ALA A 263 -27.10 15.18 -4.83
CA ALA A 263 -28.04 14.86 -3.76
C ALA A 263 -29.48 15.24 -4.12
N GLU A 264 -29.70 16.43 -4.69
CA GLU A 264 -31.03 16.88 -5.14
C GLU A 264 -31.58 15.98 -6.24
N ALA A 265 -30.76 15.60 -7.22
CA ALA A 265 -31.17 14.69 -8.28
C ALA A 265 -31.50 13.29 -7.73
N ALA A 266 -30.74 12.81 -6.73
CA ALA A 266 -30.99 11.53 -6.08
C ALA A 266 -32.30 11.55 -5.28
N GLU A 267 -32.54 12.61 -4.50
CA GLU A 267 -33.78 12.80 -3.73
C GLU A 267 -35.00 12.85 -4.66
N ALA A 268 -34.91 13.58 -5.79
CA ALA A 268 -36.00 13.74 -6.74
C ALA A 268 -36.51 12.41 -7.33
N VAL A 269 -35.64 11.41 -7.44
CA VAL A 269 -35.98 10.08 -7.97
C VAL A 269 -36.04 8.99 -6.89
N GLY A 270 -35.81 9.34 -5.62
CA GLY A 270 -35.76 8.40 -4.51
C GLY A 270 -34.54 7.46 -4.51
N ALA A 271 -33.43 7.85 -5.13
CA ALA A 271 -32.16 7.11 -5.08
C ALA A 271 -31.49 7.26 -3.71
N ARG A 272 -30.75 6.24 -3.27
CA ARG A 272 -29.97 6.29 -2.02
C ARG A 272 -28.67 7.07 -2.25
N CYS A 273 -28.57 8.28 -1.68
CA CYS A 273 -27.36 9.11 -1.73
C CYS A 273 -27.07 9.69 -0.33
N GLU A 274 -25.94 9.32 0.27
CA GLU A 274 -25.42 9.90 1.50
C GLU A 274 -24.49 11.06 1.14
N LEU A 275 -24.87 12.30 1.49
CA LEU A 275 -24.04 13.49 1.25
C LEU A 275 -23.31 13.90 2.53
N VAL A 276 -21.99 14.03 2.45
CA VAL A 276 -21.13 14.58 3.50
C VAL A 276 -20.43 15.83 2.95
N ILE A 277 -20.78 16.99 3.52
CA ILE A 277 -20.08 18.25 3.26
C ILE A 277 -19.11 18.51 4.41
N SER A 278 -17.83 18.69 4.08
CA SER A 278 -16.78 19.02 5.04
C SER A 278 -16.57 20.54 5.11
N PRO A 279 -16.90 21.19 6.24
CA PRO A 279 -16.76 22.64 6.36
C PRO A 279 -15.29 23.10 6.34
N GLY A 280 -14.98 24.11 5.55
CA GLY A 280 -13.66 24.73 5.42
C GLY A 280 -12.65 23.92 4.59
N SER A 281 -12.99 22.71 4.16
CA SER A 281 -12.08 21.83 3.42
C SER A 281 -12.04 22.20 1.93
N GLY A 282 -10.84 22.25 1.36
CA GLY A 282 -10.62 22.47 -0.08
C GLY A 282 -10.66 21.19 -0.90
N HIS A 283 -10.26 21.28 -2.18
CA HIS A 283 -10.03 20.11 -3.03
C HIS A 283 -9.05 19.15 -2.33
N VAL A 284 -9.20 17.85 -2.57
CA VAL A 284 -8.40 16.78 -1.92
C VAL A 284 -8.40 16.78 -0.38
N PHE A 285 -9.37 17.47 0.22
CA PHE A 285 -9.52 17.70 1.67
C PHE A 285 -8.25 18.25 2.34
N HIS A 286 -7.54 19.17 1.65
CA HIS A 286 -6.30 19.74 2.14
C HIS A 286 -6.45 20.36 3.55
N GLY A 287 -5.58 19.96 4.49
CA GLY A 287 -5.54 20.48 5.85
C GLY A 287 -6.40 19.73 6.88
N GLU A 288 -7.16 18.71 6.46
CA GLU A 288 -7.99 17.88 7.34
C GLU A 288 -7.36 16.50 7.63
N PRO A 289 -7.70 15.85 8.75
CA PRO A 289 -7.37 14.45 8.99
C PRO A 289 -8.16 13.55 8.03
N LEU A 290 -7.48 13.01 7.02
CA LEU A 290 -8.07 12.24 5.92
C LEU A 290 -8.58 10.86 6.36
N GLU A 291 -8.06 10.34 7.47
CA GLU A 291 -8.40 9.02 8.02
C GLU A 291 -9.91 8.85 8.18
N ALA A 292 -10.57 9.82 8.80
CA ALA A 292 -12.00 9.78 9.04
C ALA A 292 -12.83 9.79 7.74
N PHE A 293 -12.30 10.35 6.65
CA PHE A 293 -12.98 10.38 5.36
C PHE A 293 -12.93 9.01 4.70
N TRP A 294 -11.73 8.42 4.55
CA TRP A 294 -11.64 7.10 3.91
C TRP A 294 -12.24 6.00 4.78
N GLU A 295 -12.15 6.07 6.12
CA GLU A 295 -12.83 5.12 7.02
C GLU A 295 -14.33 5.09 6.74
N ARG A 296 -14.96 6.26 6.58
CA ARG A 296 -16.38 6.36 6.25
C ARG A 296 -16.72 5.77 4.88
N ALA A 297 -15.84 5.97 3.90
CA ALA A 297 -16.00 5.37 2.57
C ALA A 297 -15.85 3.85 2.60
N VAL A 298 -14.89 3.33 3.37
CA VAL A 298 -14.67 1.90 3.60
C VAL A 298 -15.87 1.28 4.31
N GLU A 299 -16.39 1.90 5.37
CA GLU A 299 -17.59 1.44 6.09
C GLU A 299 -18.83 1.38 5.18
N PHE A 300 -19.02 2.42 4.37
CA PHE A 300 -20.11 2.48 3.39
C PHE A 300 -19.99 1.34 2.37
N LEU A 301 -18.81 1.15 1.78
CA LEU A 301 -18.56 0.08 0.81
C LEU A 301 -18.71 -1.30 1.45
N ALA A 302 -18.14 -1.54 2.63
CA ALA A 302 -18.25 -2.79 3.35
C ALA A 302 -19.72 -3.17 3.60
N ARG A 303 -20.54 -2.20 4.00
CA ARG A 303 -21.97 -2.40 4.22
C ARG A 303 -22.72 -2.75 2.93
N GLU A 304 -22.56 -1.97 1.85
CA GLU A 304 -23.31 -2.19 0.60
C GLU A 304 -22.79 -3.40 -0.20
N LEU A 305 -21.51 -3.76 -0.03
CA LEU A 305 -20.91 -4.96 -0.60
C LEU A 305 -21.13 -6.20 0.26
N GLY A 306 -21.67 -6.07 1.49
CA GLY A 306 -21.80 -7.19 2.41
C GLY A 306 -20.45 -7.85 2.69
N ALA A 307 -19.41 -7.04 2.87
CA ALA A 307 -18.09 -7.51 3.23
C ALA A 307 -18.11 -8.07 4.66
N VAL A 308 -17.34 -9.12 4.88
CA VAL A 308 -17.09 -9.65 6.22
C VAL A 308 -15.68 -9.22 6.56
N PRO A 309 -15.49 -8.31 7.55
CA PRO A 309 -14.17 -7.84 7.91
C PRO A 309 -13.24 -9.01 8.14
N LEU A 310 -12.00 -8.90 7.64
CA LEU A 310 -10.93 -9.70 8.18
C LEU A 310 -10.87 -9.32 9.64
N VAL A 311 -11.28 -10.21 10.54
CA VAL A 311 -11.18 -9.95 11.97
C VAL A 311 -9.68 -9.79 12.21
N PRO A 312 -9.16 -8.57 12.47
CA PRO A 312 -7.87 -8.49 13.12
C PRO A 312 -8.07 -9.21 14.44
N GLU A 313 -7.10 -9.97 14.95
CA GLU A 313 -7.16 -10.41 16.35
C GLU A 313 -7.69 -9.24 17.19
N GLU A 314 -8.85 -9.44 17.84
CA GLU A 314 -9.72 -8.38 18.35
C GLU A 314 -8.92 -7.23 18.98
N SER A 315 -8.69 -6.16 18.23
CA SER A 315 -8.31 -4.88 18.82
C SER A 315 -9.59 -4.05 18.86
N PRO A 316 -10.22 -3.87 20.04
CA PRO A 316 -11.37 -3.00 20.16
C PRO A 316 -11.01 -1.58 19.68
N ALA A 317 -12.01 -0.78 19.32
CA ALA A 317 -11.84 0.64 18.98
C ALA A 317 -10.84 1.31 19.95
N PRO A 318 -9.93 2.18 19.47
CA PRO A 318 -8.80 2.65 20.26
C PRO A 318 -9.28 3.20 21.59
N GLU A 319 -8.94 2.49 22.67
CA GLU A 319 -9.42 2.80 24.00
C GLU A 319 -8.85 4.16 24.44
N GLN A 320 -9.73 5.10 24.80
CA GLN A 320 -9.29 6.40 25.31
C GLN A 320 -9.02 6.35 26.81
N PHE A 321 -7.75 6.48 27.18
CA PHE A 321 -7.34 6.59 28.58
C PHE A 321 -7.45 8.04 29.10
N VAL A 322 -8.66 8.48 29.46
CA VAL A 322 -8.89 9.83 30.00
C VAL A 322 -8.74 9.86 31.52
N ARG A 323 -7.81 10.67 32.04
CA ARG A 323 -7.53 10.82 33.48
C ARG A 323 -7.28 9.46 34.18
N ARG A 324 -6.57 8.57 33.50
CA ARG A 324 -6.14 7.26 34.02
C ARG A 324 -4.67 7.31 34.42
N ASN A 325 -4.31 6.50 35.41
CA ASN A 325 -2.93 6.28 35.79
C ASN A 325 -2.47 4.96 35.17
N LEU A 326 -1.55 5.04 34.21
CA LEU A 326 -0.95 3.88 33.52
C LEU A 326 0.48 3.59 34.01
N ARG A 327 0.86 4.10 35.19
CA ARG A 327 2.19 3.86 35.75
C ARG A 327 2.43 2.37 35.93
N GLY A 328 3.50 1.87 35.31
CA GLY A 328 3.87 0.45 35.34
C GLY A 328 3.13 -0.43 34.32
N ALA A 329 2.32 0.14 33.43
CA ALA A 329 1.75 -0.59 32.31
C ALA A 329 2.87 -1.11 31.37
N ARG A 330 2.67 -2.31 30.82
CA ARG A 330 3.55 -2.95 29.84
C ARG A 330 2.74 -3.25 28.58
N PHE A 331 3.25 -2.84 27.44
CA PHE A 331 2.68 -3.10 26.11
C PHE A 331 3.65 -4.04 25.39
N ARG A 332 3.21 -5.25 25.04
CA ARG A 332 4.03 -6.27 24.38
C ARG A 332 3.25 -6.80 23.18
N ASP A 333 3.91 -6.85 22.02
CA ASP A 333 3.31 -7.26 20.74
C ASP A 333 2.05 -6.46 20.39
N VAL A 334 2.05 -5.16 20.71
CA VAL A 334 0.95 -4.22 20.44
C VAL A 334 1.37 -3.21 19.38
N ASP A 335 0.49 -2.94 18.41
CA ASP A 335 0.66 -1.81 17.48
C ASP A 335 0.26 -0.49 18.15
N LEU A 336 1.23 0.41 18.30
CA LEU A 336 1.03 1.76 18.83
C LEU A 336 1.14 2.84 17.73
N SER A 337 1.13 2.44 16.46
CA SER A 337 1.18 3.36 15.33
C SER A 337 -0.01 4.31 15.38
N GLY A 338 0.28 5.62 15.32
CA GLY A 338 -0.76 6.66 15.39
C GLY A 338 -1.27 6.97 16.80
N ALA A 339 -0.76 6.33 17.86
CA ALA A 339 -1.12 6.68 19.23
C ALA A 339 -0.77 8.15 19.55
N VAL A 340 -1.73 8.90 20.09
CA VAL A 340 -1.56 10.31 20.43
C VAL A 340 -1.61 10.52 21.94
N MET A 341 -0.46 10.87 22.52
CA MET A 341 -0.34 11.19 23.96
C MET A 341 -0.35 12.71 24.16
N ARG A 342 -1.45 13.27 24.68
CA ARG A 342 -1.60 14.72 24.94
C ARG A 342 -1.70 14.99 26.43
N ALA A 343 -0.93 15.97 26.91
CA ALA A 343 -0.90 16.39 28.32
C ALA A 343 -0.67 15.22 29.29
N VAL A 344 0.21 14.30 28.91
CA VAL A 344 0.62 13.16 29.74
C VAL A 344 1.83 13.51 30.61
N ASP A 345 1.92 12.90 31.78
CA ASP A 345 3.12 12.91 32.62
C ASP A 345 3.93 11.64 32.30
N VAL A 346 5.14 11.83 31.78
CA VAL A 346 5.99 10.75 31.27
C VAL A 346 7.34 10.83 31.96
N ASP A 347 7.59 9.87 32.86
CA ASP A 347 8.86 9.66 33.55
C ASP A 347 9.21 8.17 33.48
N GLY A 348 10.38 7.84 32.91
CA GLY A 348 10.84 6.47 32.72
C GLY A 348 10.09 5.66 31.64
N LEU A 349 9.48 6.30 30.65
CA LEU A 349 8.91 5.58 29.48
C LEU A 349 10.03 4.99 28.63
N GLU A 350 9.93 3.69 28.38
CA GLU A 350 10.82 2.92 27.53
C GLU A 350 10.04 2.38 26.34
N ILE A 351 10.59 2.56 25.14
CA ILE A 351 10.03 2.07 23.89
C ILE A 351 11.12 1.26 23.21
N ASP A 352 10.89 -0.05 23.11
CA ASP A 352 11.68 -0.95 22.27
C ASP A 352 10.88 -1.26 21.01
N ALA A 353 11.30 -0.66 19.90
CA ALA A 353 10.60 -0.72 18.61
C ALA A 353 11.64 -0.97 17.52
N PRO A 354 11.92 -2.24 17.16
CA PRO A 354 13.00 -2.58 16.22
C PRO A 354 12.78 -1.96 14.83
N TRP A 355 11.52 -1.77 14.46
CA TRP A 355 11.08 -1.18 13.19
C TRP A 355 11.11 0.35 13.16
N LEU A 356 11.37 1.02 14.30
CA LEU A 356 11.31 2.48 14.40
C LEU A 356 12.31 3.21 13.48
N LEU A 357 13.39 2.53 13.09
CA LEU A 357 14.49 3.12 12.33
C LEU A 357 14.52 2.66 10.86
N GLU A 358 13.45 2.01 10.39
CA GLU A 358 13.24 1.68 8.98
C GLU A 358 12.73 2.91 8.19
N GLU A 359 12.62 2.80 6.86
CA GLU A 359 12.55 3.95 5.92
C GLU A 359 11.35 4.91 6.13
N ASP A 360 10.35 4.57 6.96
CA ASP A 360 9.20 5.41 7.30
C ASP A 360 8.93 5.55 8.82
N GLY A 361 9.86 5.06 9.66
CA GLY A 361 9.69 5.04 11.11
C GLY A 361 9.77 6.44 11.72
N ARG A 362 8.79 6.79 12.58
CA ARG A 362 8.68 8.12 13.19
C ARG A 362 8.24 8.06 14.65
N LEU A 363 8.95 8.78 15.51
CA LEU A 363 8.57 8.98 16.92
C LEU A 363 8.61 10.46 17.27
N VAL A 364 7.46 11.05 17.56
CA VAL A 364 7.36 12.50 17.83
C VAL A 364 7.23 12.77 19.33
N VAL A 365 8.21 13.49 19.89
CA VAL A 365 8.18 13.96 21.27
C VAL A 365 8.12 15.49 21.26
N ASN A 366 7.03 16.05 21.80
CA ASN A 366 6.79 17.50 21.83
C ASN A 366 6.92 18.19 20.45
N GLY A 367 6.46 17.52 19.40
CA GLY A 367 6.50 18.02 18.01
C GLY A 367 7.83 17.81 17.29
N VAL A 368 8.84 17.22 17.95
CA VAL A 368 10.14 16.89 17.35
C VAL A 368 10.16 15.41 17.02
N ASP A 369 10.49 15.07 15.77
CA ASP A 369 10.80 13.68 15.41
C ASP A 369 12.17 13.30 15.98
N VAL A 370 12.18 12.35 16.91
CA VAL A 370 13.37 11.91 17.61
C VAL A 370 13.99 10.65 17.03
N ALA A 371 13.35 9.98 16.06
CA ALA A 371 13.88 8.74 15.48
C ALA A 371 15.30 8.92 14.89
N PRO A 372 15.62 9.99 14.11
CA PRO A 372 16.98 10.21 13.61
C PRO A 372 18.00 10.52 14.71
N LEU A 373 17.55 11.17 15.80
CA LEU A 373 18.39 11.46 16.96
C LEU A 373 18.75 10.17 17.71
N VAL A 374 17.80 9.26 17.83
CA VAL A 374 18.00 7.92 18.40
C VAL A 374 18.97 7.13 17.53
N ASP A 375 18.78 7.09 16.21
CA ASP A 375 19.67 6.35 15.30
C ASP A 375 21.13 6.85 15.39
N THR A 376 21.31 8.17 15.39
CA THR A 376 22.64 8.80 15.55
C THR A 376 23.27 8.44 16.90
N GLU A 377 22.50 8.47 17.98
CA GLU A 377 23.00 8.14 19.32
C GLU A 377 23.33 6.64 19.45
N LEU A 378 22.56 5.76 18.79
CA LEU A 378 22.86 4.34 18.72
C LEU A 378 24.18 4.10 17.99
N ASP A 379 24.42 4.75 16.85
CA ASP A 379 25.70 4.67 16.14
C ASP A 379 26.87 5.17 16.99
N ARG A 380 26.65 6.21 17.79
CA ARG A 380 27.67 6.71 18.74
C ARG A 380 27.95 5.72 19.88
N ARG A 381 26.92 5.05 20.41
CA ARG A 381 27.04 4.09 21.52
C ARG A 381 27.62 2.75 21.09
N PHE A 382 27.36 2.34 19.85
CA PHE A 382 27.74 1.04 19.32
C PHE A 382 28.64 1.22 18.09
N PRO A 383 29.95 1.47 18.29
CA PRO A 383 30.90 1.62 17.19
C PRO A 383 30.85 0.43 16.22
N GLY A 384 30.67 0.73 14.93
CA GLY A 384 30.49 -0.26 13.88
C GLY A 384 29.04 -0.48 13.47
N ARG A 385 28.04 -0.05 14.26
CA ARG A 385 26.61 -0.18 13.91
C ARG A 385 26.27 0.53 12.60
N ALA A 386 26.82 1.73 12.36
CA ALA A 386 26.64 2.47 11.12
C ALA A 386 27.08 1.67 9.87
N LEU A 387 27.95 0.66 10.02
CA LEU A 387 28.40 -0.19 8.91
C LEU A 387 27.31 -1.17 8.45
N ARG A 388 26.18 -1.30 9.16
CA ARG A 388 25.02 -2.11 8.72
C ARG A 388 24.49 -1.70 7.35
N THR A 389 24.72 -0.45 6.94
CA THR A 389 24.33 0.06 5.62
C THR A 389 25.41 -0.12 4.56
N ALA A 390 26.50 -0.86 4.85
CA ALA A 390 27.55 -1.14 3.88
C ALA A 390 26.97 -1.72 2.58
N ALA A 391 27.58 -1.33 1.45
CA ALA A 391 27.08 -1.65 0.11
C ALA A 391 28.15 -2.33 -0.78
N THR A 392 29.37 -2.49 -0.28
CA THR A 392 30.49 -3.12 -1.00
C THR A 392 30.99 -4.34 -0.24
N PRO A 393 31.62 -5.32 -0.91
CA PRO A 393 32.17 -6.49 -0.24
C PRO A 393 33.16 -6.12 0.87
N GLU A 394 34.00 -5.11 0.66
CA GLU A 394 34.95 -4.63 1.67
C GLU A 394 34.21 -4.03 2.87
N GLY A 395 33.21 -3.17 2.63
CA GLY A 395 32.41 -2.57 3.70
C GLY A 395 31.62 -3.61 4.49
N LEU A 396 31.07 -4.63 3.82
CA LEU A 396 30.42 -5.77 4.47
C LEU A 396 31.42 -6.58 5.32
N GLY A 397 32.66 -6.74 4.84
CA GLY A 397 33.72 -7.40 5.60
C GLY A 397 34.12 -6.63 6.87
N GLU A 398 34.18 -5.29 6.80
CA GLU A 398 34.37 -4.42 7.96
C GLU A 398 33.19 -4.50 8.93
N ALA A 399 31.95 -4.43 8.40
CA ALA A 399 30.72 -4.55 9.19
C ALA A 399 30.67 -5.89 9.93
N TRP A 400 30.94 -6.99 9.22
CA TRP A 400 30.95 -8.33 9.77
C TRP A 400 32.02 -8.50 10.86
N SER A 401 33.22 -7.94 10.64
CA SER A 401 34.28 -7.94 11.65
C SER A 401 33.85 -7.20 12.92
N ALA A 402 33.10 -6.10 12.80
CA ALA A 402 32.55 -5.38 13.94
C ALA A 402 31.50 -6.21 14.70
N VAL A 403 30.61 -6.90 13.96
CA VAL A 403 29.60 -7.82 14.52
C VAL A 403 30.27 -8.97 15.28
N GLU A 404 31.27 -9.63 14.71
CA GLU A 404 32.00 -10.73 15.35
C GLU A 404 32.67 -10.27 16.66
N GLN A 405 33.31 -9.10 16.66
CA GLN A 405 33.91 -8.53 17.85
C GLN A 405 32.86 -8.16 18.91
N ALA A 406 31.72 -7.61 18.52
CA ALA A 406 30.64 -7.28 19.43
C ALA A 406 30.08 -8.54 20.13
N TRP A 407 29.81 -9.59 19.36
CA TRP A 407 29.34 -10.86 19.89
C TRP A 407 30.39 -11.58 20.74
N SER A 408 31.65 -11.56 20.34
CA SER A 408 32.74 -12.12 21.15
C SER A 408 32.82 -11.45 22.53
N ARG A 409 32.69 -10.11 22.59
CA ARG A 409 32.63 -9.38 23.87
C ARG A 409 31.38 -9.72 24.68
N ALA A 410 30.22 -9.87 24.03
CA ALA A 410 28.97 -10.24 24.69
C ALA A 410 29.07 -11.65 25.30
N VAL A 411 29.60 -12.63 24.56
CA VAL A 411 29.84 -14.00 25.03
C VAL A 411 30.82 -14.00 26.21
N ALA A 412 31.98 -13.37 26.08
CA ALA A 412 32.96 -13.30 27.17
C ALA A 412 32.39 -12.65 28.44
N ARG A 413 31.51 -11.65 28.29
CA ARG A 413 30.82 -11.03 29.41
C ARG A 413 29.80 -11.98 30.05
N ALA A 414 29.04 -12.73 29.25
CA ALA A 414 28.07 -13.71 29.74
C ALA A 414 28.76 -14.88 30.47
N GLU A 415 29.90 -15.34 29.98
CA GLU A 415 30.70 -16.40 30.63
C GLU A 415 31.38 -15.95 31.92
N ALA A 416 31.65 -14.64 32.06
CA ALA A 416 32.20 -14.07 33.29
C ALA A 416 31.12 -13.77 34.36
N MET A 417 29.83 -13.89 34.02
CA MET A 417 28.73 -13.73 34.95
C MET A 417 28.51 -15.02 35.78
N PRO A 418 27.77 -14.95 36.90
CA PRO A 418 27.52 -16.12 37.74
C PRO A 418 26.90 -17.30 36.97
N ASP A 419 27.21 -18.52 37.41
CA ASP A 419 26.69 -19.76 36.84
C ASP A 419 25.16 -19.73 36.67
N GLY A 420 24.69 -20.21 35.53
CA GLY A 420 23.27 -20.23 35.16
C GLY A 420 22.75 -18.91 34.56
N THR A 421 23.58 -17.87 34.42
CA THR A 421 23.16 -16.62 33.76
C THR A 421 22.80 -16.82 32.28
N ILE A 422 23.54 -17.69 31.59
CA ILE A 422 23.36 -17.98 30.15
C ILE A 422 21.97 -18.54 29.84
N ASP A 423 21.42 -19.34 30.76
CA ASP A 423 20.15 -20.04 30.61
C ASP A 423 18.99 -19.31 31.31
N ARG A 424 19.21 -18.07 31.77
CA ARG A 424 18.20 -17.29 32.48
C ARG A 424 17.49 -16.32 31.53
N SER A 425 16.18 -16.45 31.43
CA SER A 425 15.30 -15.46 30.80
C SER A 425 15.05 -14.29 31.76
N VAL A 426 14.98 -13.08 31.22
CA VAL A 426 14.72 -11.83 31.96
C VAL A 426 13.60 -11.08 31.25
N ASP A 427 12.58 -10.64 32.00
CA ASP A 427 11.42 -9.90 31.48
C ASP A 427 10.67 -10.56 30.30
N GLY A 428 10.77 -11.88 30.17
CA GLY A 428 10.14 -12.63 29.09
C GLY A 428 10.91 -12.51 27.76
N GLU A 429 12.19 -12.14 27.79
CA GLU A 429 13.12 -12.25 26.68
C GLU A 429 13.72 -13.66 26.59
N TRP A 430 14.31 -13.98 25.44
CA TRP A 430 15.09 -15.19 25.28
C TRP A 430 16.29 -15.25 26.23
N THR A 431 16.66 -16.46 26.63
CA THR A 431 17.96 -16.69 27.29
C THR A 431 19.10 -16.34 26.34
N PHE A 432 20.28 -16.04 26.87
CA PHE A 432 21.44 -15.74 26.03
C PHE A 432 21.79 -16.92 25.11
N ALA A 433 21.62 -18.17 25.58
CA ALA A 433 21.76 -19.36 24.76
C ALA A 433 20.71 -19.46 23.65
N GLN A 434 19.44 -19.17 23.94
CA GLN A 434 18.37 -19.13 22.92
C GLN A 434 18.66 -18.06 21.85
N THR A 435 19.11 -16.86 22.24
CA THR A 435 19.51 -15.81 21.30
C THR A 435 20.60 -16.29 20.34
N LEU A 436 21.67 -16.93 20.83
CA LEU A 436 22.74 -17.43 19.96
C LEU A 436 22.28 -18.55 19.02
N ARG A 437 21.40 -19.44 19.51
CA ARG A 437 20.79 -20.50 18.68
C ARG A 437 19.91 -19.90 17.59
N HIS A 438 19.17 -18.85 17.90
CA HIS A 438 18.37 -18.16 16.90
C HIS A 438 19.22 -17.43 15.87
N LEU A 439 20.29 -16.74 16.28
CA LEU A 439 21.21 -16.11 15.31
C LEU A 439 21.85 -17.13 14.36
N ALA A 440 22.11 -18.35 14.84
CA ALA A 440 22.56 -19.43 13.97
C ALA A 440 21.46 -19.85 12.98
N HIS A 441 20.20 -19.95 13.44
CA HIS A 441 19.05 -20.23 12.59
C HIS A 441 18.79 -19.13 11.54
N ALA A 442 18.82 -17.86 11.94
CA ALA A 442 18.71 -16.72 11.03
C ALA A 442 19.83 -16.72 9.98
N THR A 443 21.06 -17.08 10.37
CA THR A 443 22.16 -17.25 9.41
C THR A 443 21.89 -18.40 8.43
N ASP A 444 21.44 -19.54 8.93
CA ASP A 444 21.05 -20.69 8.08
C ASP A 444 19.96 -20.30 7.07
N MET A 445 19.00 -19.49 7.51
CA MET A 445 17.94 -18.99 6.67
C MET A 445 18.46 -18.07 5.57
N TRP A 446 19.12 -16.97 5.92
CA TRP A 446 19.50 -15.94 4.95
C TRP A 446 20.70 -16.33 4.09
N LEU A 447 21.72 -16.95 4.68
CA LEU A 447 22.91 -17.38 3.95
C LEU A 447 22.68 -18.71 3.24
N ARG A 448 22.28 -19.76 3.96
CA ARG A 448 22.32 -21.11 3.40
C ARG A 448 21.08 -21.42 2.57
N THR A 449 19.92 -20.89 2.95
CA THR A 449 18.68 -21.00 2.15
C THR A 449 18.64 -19.91 1.08
N GLY A 450 18.64 -18.64 1.50
CA GLY A 450 18.47 -17.50 0.59
C GLY A 450 19.58 -17.35 -0.44
N MET A 451 20.84 -17.38 -0.01
CA MET A 451 21.98 -17.15 -0.91
C MET A 451 22.54 -18.44 -1.54
N GLN A 452 22.78 -19.49 -0.75
CA GLN A 452 23.45 -20.72 -1.21
C GLN A 452 22.51 -21.81 -1.70
N ARG A 453 21.21 -21.74 -1.38
CA ARG A 453 20.16 -22.69 -1.80
C ARG A 453 20.47 -24.15 -1.45
N LEU A 454 20.89 -24.40 -0.22
CA LEU A 454 21.12 -25.75 0.28
C LEU A 454 19.78 -26.45 0.59
N ASP A 455 19.69 -27.74 0.29
CA ASP A 455 18.47 -28.55 0.50
C ASP A 455 18.16 -28.83 1.99
N ASP A 456 19.19 -28.91 2.84
CA ASP A 456 19.08 -29.04 4.31
C ASP A 456 19.90 -27.93 5.00
N PRO A 457 19.36 -26.71 5.05
CA PRO A 457 20.13 -25.54 5.43
C PRO A 457 20.19 -25.33 6.95
N PHE A 458 19.37 -25.98 7.76
CA PHE A 458 19.20 -25.64 9.18
C PHE A 458 19.96 -26.57 10.13
N HIS A 459 20.65 -26.02 11.13
CA HIS A 459 21.20 -26.84 12.21
C HIS A 459 20.11 -27.36 13.14
N PRO A 460 20.16 -28.62 13.61
CA PRO A 460 19.21 -29.15 14.60
C PRO A 460 19.16 -28.39 15.93
N TRP A 461 20.20 -27.61 16.23
CA TRP A 461 20.28 -26.78 17.45
C TRP A 461 19.93 -25.31 17.21
N GLY A 462 19.68 -24.91 15.96
CA GLY A 462 19.10 -23.61 15.66
C GLY A 462 17.72 -23.48 16.28
N LEU A 463 17.34 -22.27 16.69
CA LEU A 463 16.03 -21.97 17.23
C LEU A 463 15.25 -21.08 16.23
N PRO A 464 14.16 -21.55 15.63
CA PRO A 464 13.32 -20.70 14.77
C PRO A 464 12.63 -19.59 15.58
N ASP A 465 12.04 -18.62 14.88
CA ASP A 465 11.17 -17.60 15.50
C ASP A 465 10.04 -18.29 16.29
N GLY A 466 9.80 -17.82 17.52
CA GLY A 466 8.84 -18.45 18.43
C GLY A 466 8.79 -17.81 19.82
N ASP A 467 7.90 -18.33 20.67
CA ASP A 467 7.73 -17.85 22.04
C ASP A 467 9.03 -18.12 22.85
N PRO A 468 9.48 -17.22 23.73
CA PRO A 468 10.58 -17.47 24.66
C PRO A 468 10.54 -18.79 25.46
N THR A 469 9.35 -19.36 25.61
CA THR A 469 9.13 -20.66 26.23
C THR A 469 9.40 -21.85 25.29
N ASP A 470 9.49 -21.62 23.98
CA ASP A 470 9.82 -22.63 22.98
C ASP A 470 11.27 -23.10 23.14
N GLY A 471 11.44 -24.41 23.24
CA GLY A 471 12.74 -25.05 23.45
C GLY A 471 13.24 -25.12 24.90
N MET A 472 12.37 -24.85 25.89
CA MET A 472 12.62 -25.14 27.30
C MET A 472 12.54 -26.67 27.56
N GLY A 473 13.68 -27.37 27.49
CA GLY A 473 13.80 -28.83 27.64
C GLY A 473 15.26 -29.31 27.57
N ASP A 474 15.51 -30.60 27.29
CA ASP A 474 16.87 -31.17 27.06
C ASP A 474 17.48 -30.61 25.76
N GLY A 475 17.99 -29.38 25.83
CA GLY A 475 18.61 -28.64 24.72
C GLY A 475 20.11 -28.91 24.55
N PRO A 476 20.75 -28.29 23.54
CA PRO A 476 22.20 -28.37 23.37
C PRO A 476 22.93 -27.80 24.59
N THR A 477 24.11 -28.34 24.88
CA THR A 477 25.02 -27.75 25.87
C THR A 477 25.51 -26.38 25.41
N TRP A 478 26.00 -25.56 26.34
CA TRP A 478 26.56 -24.25 26.01
C TRP A 478 27.72 -24.34 24.99
N GLU A 479 28.61 -25.31 25.14
CA GLU A 479 29.73 -25.55 24.22
C GLU A 479 29.23 -25.85 22.79
N GLN A 480 28.19 -26.65 22.68
CA GLN A 480 27.53 -26.98 21.42
C GLN A 480 26.86 -25.75 20.76
N VAL A 481 26.26 -24.86 21.56
CA VAL A 481 25.71 -23.58 21.05
C VAL A 481 26.81 -22.69 20.48
N LEU A 482 27.92 -22.57 21.21
CA LEU A 482 29.08 -21.77 20.77
C LEU A 482 29.72 -22.35 19.50
N GLU A 483 29.86 -23.67 19.41
CA GLU A 483 30.41 -24.34 18.22
C GLU A 483 29.58 -24.03 16.97
N VAL A 484 28.25 -24.19 17.06
CA VAL A 484 27.34 -23.89 15.94
C VAL A 484 27.43 -22.42 15.55
N ARG A 485 27.40 -21.51 16.54
CA ARG A 485 27.47 -20.07 16.25
C ARG A 485 28.80 -19.70 15.58
N ALA A 486 29.92 -20.21 16.07
CA ALA A 486 31.24 -19.95 15.51
C ALA A 486 31.38 -20.46 14.08
N ASP A 487 30.85 -21.66 13.79
CA ASP A 487 30.82 -22.19 12.42
C ASP A 487 30.01 -21.27 11.48
N ARG A 488 28.81 -20.84 11.90
CA ARG A 488 28.00 -19.90 11.10
C ARG A 488 28.68 -18.58 10.86
N GLN A 489 29.36 -18.05 11.86
CA GLN A 489 30.11 -16.82 11.69
C GLN A 489 31.26 -16.97 10.68
N ALA A 490 31.97 -18.10 10.73
CA ALA A 490 33.01 -18.42 9.76
C ALA A 490 32.46 -18.64 8.34
N GLN A 491 31.25 -19.18 8.20
CA GLN A 491 30.58 -19.29 6.90
C GLN A 491 30.21 -17.92 6.31
N VAL A 492 29.62 -17.02 7.10
CA VAL A 492 29.31 -15.64 6.66
C VAL A 492 30.58 -14.91 6.23
N ARG A 493 31.65 -14.98 7.04
CA ARG A 493 32.95 -14.37 6.71
C ARG A 493 33.49 -14.86 5.37
N ARG A 494 33.44 -16.18 5.13
CA ARG A 494 33.89 -16.78 3.86
C ARG A 494 33.00 -16.36 2.69
N ALA A 495 31.70 -16.26 2.89
CA ALA A 495 30.76 -15.83 1.88
C ALA A 495 31.05 -14.38 1.46
N ILE A 496 31.12 -13.45 2.41
CA ILE A 496 31.44 -12.04 2.14
C ILE A 496 32.77 -11.89 1.39
N ALA A 497 33.80 -12.63 1.83
CA ALA A 497 35.13 -12.57 1.19
C ALA A 497 35.16 -13.14 -0.23
N ALA A 498 34.20 -14.00 -0.60
CA ALA A 498 34.10 -14.60 -1.92
C ALA A 498 33.18 -13.80 -2.87
N THR A 499 32.32 -12.94 -2.33
CA THR A 499 31.31 -12.21 -3.10
C THR A 499 31.89 -10.99 -3.83
N THR A 500 31.54 -10.81 -5.10
CA THR A 500 31.89 -9.61 -5.88
C THR A 500 30.81 -8.52 -5.81
N THR A 501 31.16 -7.29 -6.21
CA THR A 501 30.20 -6.18 -6.29
C THR A 501 29.04 -6.47 -7.24
N GLU A 502 29.29 -7.17 -8.34
CA GLU A 502 28.23 -7.59 -9.27
C GLU A 502 27.30 -8.62 -8.64
N GLU A 503 27.85 -9.59 -7.91
CA GLU A 503 27.08 -10.62 -7.21
C GLU A 503 26.18 -10.03 -6.12
N LEU A 504 26.60 -8.94 -5.46
CA LEU A 504 25.79 -8.23 -4.46
C LEU A 504 24.45 -7.73 -5.02
N ALA A 505 24.40 -7.35 -6.30
CA ALA A 505 23.19 -6.89 -6.96
C ALA A 505 22.31 -8.04 -7.48
N GLU A 506 22.80 -9.28 -7.45
CA GLU A 506 22.01 -10.40 -7.92
C GLU A 506 20.82 -10.68 -7.01
N GLU A 507 19.67 -10.96 -7.63
CA GLU A 507 18.47 -11.28 -6.90
C GLU A 507 18.38 -12.77 -6.52
N ARG A 508 17.78 -13.02 -5.37
CA ARG A 508 17.48 -14.31 -4.76
C ARG A 508 16.02 -14.31 -4.27
N PRO A 509 15.35 -15.46 -4.21
CA PRO A 509 14.07 -15.55 -3.51
C PRO A 509 14.28 -15.22 -2.03
N ASN A 510 13.38 -14.44 -1.43
CA ASN A 510 13.39 -14.19 0.01
C ASN A 510 13.16 -15.55 0.74
N PRO A 511 13.94 -15.89 1.77
CA PRO A 511 13.85 -17.20 2.41
C PRO A 511 12.60 -17.38 3.29
N HIS A 512 11.95 -16.30 3.73
CA HIS A 512 10.66 -16.34 4.44
C HIS A 512 9.46 -16.32 3.49
N ALA A 513 9.62 -15.64 2.35
CA ALA A 513 8.56 -15.37 1.38
C ALA A 513 9.10 -15.49 -0.06
N PRO A 514 9.33 -16.72 -0.57
CA PRO A 514 10.04 -16.98 -1.84
C PRO A 514 9.49 -16.26 -3.09
N GLU A 515 8.26 -15.78 -3.02
CA GLU A 515 7.59 -14.92 -3.99
C GLU A 515 8.21 -13.52 -4.11
N HIS A 516 8.89 -13.03 -3.06
CA HIS A 516 9.61 -11.77 -3.05
C HIS A 516 11.08 -11.95 -3.45
N ARG A 517 11.64 -10.91 -4.08
CA ARG A 517 13.03 -10.89 -4.54
C ARG A 517 13.86 -10.03 -3.61
N GLU A 518 14.94 -10.61 -3.12
CA GLU A 518 15.95 -9.93 -2.29
C GLU A 518 17.27 -9.91 -3.04
N THR A 519 18.05 -8.85 -2.91
CA THR A 519 19.42 -8.87 -3.42
C THR A 519 20.32 -9.66 -2.48
N VAL A 520 21.43 -10.21 -2.98
CA VAL A 520 22.49 -10.78 -2.13
C VAL A 520 22.97 -9.76 -1.10
N LEU A 521 23.04 -8.47 -1.47
CA LEU A 521 23.31 -7.37 -0.55
C LEU A 521 22.26 -7.27 0.57
N SER A 522 20.98 -7.32 0.23
CA SER A 522 19.88 -7.31 1.20
C SER A 522 20.04 -8.48 2.19
N CYS A 523 20.26 -9.70 1.69
CA CYS A 523 20.50 -10.87 2.54
C CYS A 523 21.69 -10.70 3.50
N PHE A 524 22.80 -10.11 3.05
CA PHE A 524 23.93 -9.81 3.94
C PHE A 524 23.59 -8.73 4.96
N ARG A 525 22.85 -7.69 4.57
CA ARG A 525 22.41 -6.64 5.50
C ARG A 525 21.42 -7.13 6.55
N THR A 526 20.61 -8.14 6.25
CA THR A 526 19.73 -8.78 7.24
C THR A 526 20.50 -9.65 8.24
N ILE A 527 21.63 -10.23 7.81
CA ILE A 527 22.51 -11.03 8.70
C ILE A 527 23.35 -10.11 9.62
N LEU A 528 23.64 -8.89 9.18
CA LEU A 528 24.38 -7.86 9.93
C LEU A 528 23.52 -7.20 10.99
#